data_AF-A0A3P7JZA1-F1
#
_entry.id   AF-A0A3P7JZA1-F1
#
_cell.length_a   1.000
_cell.length_b   1.000
_cell.length_c   1.000
_cell.angle_alpha   90.00
_cell.angle_beta   90.00
_cell.angle_gamma   90.00
#
_symmetry.space_group_name_H-M   'P 1'
#
loop_
_entity.id
_entity.type
_entity.pdbx_description
1 polymer ?
#
loop_
_entity_poly.entity_id
_entity_poly.type
_entity_poly.pdbx_seq_one_letter_code
_entity_poly.pdbx_strand_id
1 'polypeptide(L)'
;MFRGTTRTQQLVEQAKSVFKKWYRWLFGGCVSKYFADAFTSLWNGGMGYDVIDLINKKPDYDIWITGHSLGGSMASLAASYILGADFATPQQVKLVTFGQPRTGDDEFSALQESQFCMLKRENVGDTV
;
A
#
# COMPACT_ATOMS: atom_id res chain seq x y z
N MET A 1 6.85 7.78 2.11
CA MET A 1 7.46 6.64 2.83
C MET A 1 6.60 6.29 4.03
N PHE A 2 6.17 5.04 4.14
CA PHE A 2 5.38 4.52 5.25
C PHE A 2 6.25 3.65 6.18
N ARG A 3 6.16 3.85 7.49
CA ARG A 3 6.95 3.08 8.48
C ARG A 3 6.03 2.45 9.51
N GLY A 4 6.20 1.15 9.75
CA GLY A 4 5.60 0.46 10.89
C GLY A 4 6.26 0.82 12.23
N THR A 5 5.59 0.48 13.33
CA THR A 5 6.08 0.68 14.70
C THR A 5 7.34 -0.16 14.99
N THR A 6 8.31 0.36 15.74
CA THR A 6 9.62 -0.28 16.01
C THR A 6 9.60 -1.61 16.79
N ARG A 7 8.45 -2.07 17.30
CA ARG A 7 8.28 -3.36 18.03
C ARG A 7 7.44 -4.36 17.22
N THR A 8 7.83 -4.61 15.97
CA THR A 8 6.98 -5.21 14.93
C THR A 8 6.50 -6.65 15.20
N GLN A 9 7.34 -7.58 15.63
CA GLN A 9 6.92 -9.00 15.74
C GLN A 9 5.86 -9.24 16.80
N GLN A 10 6.05 -8.71 18.00
CA GLN A 10 5.12 -8.92 19.12
C GLN A 10 3.78 -8.20 18.88
N LEU A 11 3.82 -7.03 18.25
CA LEU A 11 2.62 -6.31 17.82
C LEU A 11 1.91 -7.03 16.68
N VAL A 12 2.63 -7.62 15.71
CA VAL A 12 2.01 -8.41 14.65
C VAL A 12 1.27 -9.60 15.25
N GLU A 13 1.85 -10.34 16.19
CA GLU A 13 1.17 -11.46 16.87
C GLU A 13 -0.11 -11.03 17.60
N GLN A 14 -0.07 -9.91 18.32
CA GLN A 14 -1.25 -9.37 19.02
C GLN A 14 -2.29 -8.80 18.04
N ALA A 15 -1.84 -8.21 16.93
CA ALA A 15 -2.68 -7.60 15.92
C ALA A 15 -3.17 -8.60 14.86
N LYS A 16 -2.72 -9.87 14.85
CA LYS A 16 -3.18 -10.90 13.90
C LYS A 16 -4.70 -11.06 13.89
N SER A 17 -5.36 -10.97 15.05
CA SER A 17 -6.82 -11.07 15.15
C SER A 17 -7.54 -9.86 14.52
N VAL A 18 -6.94 -8.67 14.66
CA VAL A 18 -7.41 -7.43 14.03
C VAL A 18 -7.12 -7.46 12.53
N PHE A 19 -5.97 -8.04 12.14
CA PHE A 19 -5.59 -8.19 10.73
C PHE A 19 -6.51 -9.11 9.95
N LYS A 20 -7.09 -10.12 10.61
CA LYS A 20 -8.05 -11.07 10.04
C LYS A 20 -9.43 -10.49 9.74
N LYS A 21 -9.74 -9.26 10.16
CA LYS A 21 -10.97 -8.60 9.72
C LYS A 21 -10.78 -8.11 8.29
N TRP A 22 -11.42 -8.81 7.36
CA TRP A 22 -11.42 -8.47 5.95
C TRP A 22 -12.32 -7.27 5.68
N TYR A 23 -11.84 -6.36 4.84
CA TYR A 23 -12.55 -5.21 4.33
C TYR A 23 -12.47 -5.25 2.81
N ARG A 24 -13.61 -5.16 2.13
CA ARG A 24 -13.64 -5.14 0.67
C ARG A 24 -13.00 -3.86 0.16
N TRP A 25 -11.91 -4.00 -0.57
CA TRP A 25 -11.16 -2.86 -1.07
C TRP A 25 -11.88 -2.24 -2.27
N LEU A 26 -11.84 -0.91 -2.37
CA LEU A 26 -12.56 -0.15 -3.39
C LEU A 26 -12.15 -0.56 -4.82
N PHE A 27 -10.89 -0.97 -4.98
CA PHE A 27 -10.30 -1.36 -6.26
C PHE A 27 -10.11 -2.88 -6.41
N GLY A 28 -10.90 -3.66 -5.64
CA GLY A 28 -11.01 -5.12 -5.77
C GLY A 28 -10.24 -5.92 -4.72
N GLY A 29 -10.69 -7.15 -4.48
CA GLY A 29 -10.21 -8.04 -3.41
C GLY A 29 -10.59 -7.58 -2.00
N CYS A 30 -10.11 -8.32 -1.00
CA CYS A 30 -10.24 -7.97 0.41
C CYS A 30 -8.88 -7.68 1.04
N VAL A 31 -8.83 -6.59 1.81
CA VAL A 31 -7.64 -6.17 2.56
C VAL A 31 -7.94 -6.17 4.04
N SER A 32 -6.92 -6.19 4.89
CA SER A 32 -7.19 -6.05 6.32
C SER A 32 -7.82 -4.68 6.63
N LYS A 33 -8.91 -4.70 7.40
CA LYS A 33 -9.59 -3.49 7.89
C LYS A 33 -8.62 -2.57 8.64
N TYR A 34 -7.67 -3.12 9.40
CA TYR A 34 -6.68 -2.31 10.09
C TYR A 34 -5.86 -1.44 9.12
N PHE A 35 -5.36 -2.04 8.04
CA PHE A 35 -4.56 -1.33 7.05
C PHE A 35 -5.40 -0.35 6.25
N ALA A 36 -6.63 -0.72 5.88
CA ALA A 36 -7.57 0.16 5.22
C ALA A 36 -7.89 1.39 6.07
N ASP A 37 -8.31 1.20 7.32
CA ASP A 37 -8.67 2.30 8.23
C ASP A 37 -7.46 3.21 8.50
N ALA A 38 -6.27 2.63 8.70
CA ALA A 38 -5.03 3.39 8.90
C ALA A 38 -4.65 4.22 7.67
N PHE A 39 -4.72 3.63 6.47
CA PHE A 39 -4.49 4.35 5.22
C PHE A 39 -5.53 5.46 5.01
N THR A 40 -6.82 5.15 5.13
CA THR A 40 -7.90 6.12 4.93
C THR A 40 -7.80 7.29 5.90
N SER A 41 -7.45 7.04 7.16
CA SER A 41 -7.25 8.10 8.16
C SER A 41 -6.12 9.05 7.76
N LEU A 42 -5.00 8.52 7.26
CA LEU A 42 -3.88 9.34 6.80
C LEU A 42 -4.22 10.10 5.51
N TRP A 43 -4.85 9.40 4.56
CA TRP A 43 -5.23 9.98 3.27
C TRP A 43 -6.19 11.15 3.45
N ASN A 44 -7.26 10.95 4.23
CA ASN A 44 -8.25 11.98 4.53
C ASN A 44 -7.73 13.03 5.51
N GLY A 45 -6.67 12.73 6.27
CA GLY A 45 -6.03 13.64 7.22
C GLY A 45 -5.17 14.74 6.58
N GLY A 46 -5.11 14.82 5.25
CA GLY A 46 -4.36 15.84 4.52
C GLY A 46 -3.37 15.28 3.51
N MET A 47 -2.87 14.06 3.74
CA MET A 47 -1.86 13.44 2.87
C MET A 47 -2.36 13.29 1.42
N GLY A 48 -3.62 12.92 1.23
CA GLY A 48 -4.19 12.76 -0.12
C GLY A 48 -4.19 14.08 -0.90
N TYR A 49 -4.51 15.20 -0.24
CA TYR A 49 -4.50 16.52 -0.86
C TYR A 49 -3.08 16.91 -1.29
N ASP A 50 -2.09 16.74 -0.43
CA ASP A 50 -0.70 17.07 -0.74
C ASP A 50 -0.14 16.21 -1.88
N VAL A 51 -0.47 14.91 -1.89
CA VAL A 51 -0.05 13.98 -2.95
C VAL A 51 -0.67 14.37 -4.28
N ILE A 52 -1.98 14.62 -4.33
CA ILE A 52 -2.68 15.01 -5.57
C ILE A 52 -2.17 16.36 -6.08
N ASP A 53 -1.96 17.33 -5.19
CA ASP A 53 -1.40 18.64 -5.55
C ASP A 53 0.01 18.51 -6.14
N LEU A 54 0.86 17.64 -5.58
CA LEU A 54 2.19 17.37 -6.11
C LEU A 54 2.14 16.68 -7.48
N ILE A 55 1.26 15.70 -7.66
CA ILE A 55 1.05 15.02 -8.95
C ILE A 55 0.66 16.03 -10.02
N ASN A 56 -0.31 16.91 -9.71
CA ASN A 56 -0.78 17.93 -10.64
C ASN A 56 0.30 18.98 -10.97
N LYS A 57 1.13 19.34 -9.98
CA LYS A 57 2.25 20.28 -10.19
C LYS A 57 3.42 19.67 -10.94
N LYS A 58 3.58 18.35 -10.89
CA LYS A 58 4.71 17.61 -11.45
C LYS A 58 4.21 16.36 -12.19
N PRO A 59 3.47 16.53 -13.30
CA PRO A 59 2.87 15.41 -14.02
C PRO A 59 3.91 14.47 -14.64
N ASP A 60 5.15 14.92 -14.87
CA ASP A 60 6.20 14.10 -15.48
C ASP A 60 7.06 13.31 -14.46
N TYR A 61 6.73 13.39 -13.17
CA TYR A 61 7.57 12.80 -12.11
C TYR A 61 7.13 11.39 -11.76
N ASP A 62 8.11 10.53 -11.47
CA ASP A 62 7.86 9.21 -10.89
C ASP A 62 7.42 9.33 -9.43
N ILE A 63 6.37 8.60 -9.06
CA ILE A 63 5.82 8.53 -7.72
C ILE A 63 6.40 7.31 -7.02
N TRP A 64 7.38 7.52 -6.15
CA TRP A 64 7.98 6.44 -5.36
C TRP A 64 7.23 6.24 -4.05
N ILE A 65 6.56 5.11 -3.94
CA ILE A 65 5.82 4.69 -2.75
C ILE A 65 6.65 3.61 -2.07
N THR A 66 7.13 3.93 -0.87
CA THR A 66 7.98 3.00 -0.11
C THR A 66 7.39 2.66 1.24
N GLY A 67 7.59 1.42 1.70
CA GLY A 67 7.05 0.95 2.97
C GLY A 67 7.89 -0.12 3.65
N HIS A 68 8.11 0.00 4.97
CA HIS A 68 8.81 -1.02 5.75
C HIS A 68 7.88 -1.72 6.75
N SER A 69 7.93 -3.05 6.78
CA SER A 69 7.14 -3.94 7.64
C SER A 69 5.64 -3.64 7.50
N LEU A 70 4.97 -3.26 8.58
CA LEU A 70 3.57 -2.82 8.59
C LEU A 70 3.28 -1.68 7.59
N GLY A 71 4.28 -0.82 7.36
CA GLY A 71 4.19 0.26 6.36
C GLY A 71 4.22 -0.23 4.92
N GLY A 72 4.74 -1.43 4.65
CA GLY A 72 4.70 -2.05 3.32
C GLY A 72 3.28 -2.38 2.87
N SER A 73 2.45 -2.82 3.81
CA SER A 73 1.01 -3.04 3.60
C SER A 73 0.28 -1.76 3.20
N MET A 74 0.54 -0.67 3.92
CA MET A 74 -0.06 0.64 3.62
C MET A 74 0.48 1.23 2.32
N ALA A 75 1.77 1.04 2.01
CA ALA A 75 2.36 1.44 0.75
C ALA A 75 1.67 0.74 -0.44
N SER A 76 1.40 -0.56 -0.31
CA SER A 76 0.63 -1.33 -1.29
C SER A 76 -0.78 -0.79 -1.49
N LEU A 77 -1.50 -0.47 -0.41
CA LEU A 77 -2.83 0.13 -0.48
C LEU A 77 -2.81 1.52 -1.14
N ALA A 78 -1.84 2.36 -0.76
CA ALA A 78 -1.68 3.69 -1.32
C ALA A 78 -1.46 3.65 -2.83
N ALA A 79 -0.61 2.72 -3.27
CA ALA A 79 -0.30 2.55 -4.67
C ALA A 79 -1.50 2.01 -5.46
N SER A 80 -2.24 1.03 -4.91
CA SER A 80 -3.52 0.58 -5.47
C SER A 80 -4.55 1.72 -5.54
N TYR A 81 -4.62 2.57 -4.51
CA TYR A 81 -5.56 3.70 -4.48
C TYR A 81 -5.24 4.76 -5.55
N ILE A 82 -3.97 5.12 -5.69
CA ILE A 82 -3.50 6.11 -6.67
C ILE A 82 -3.78 5.64 -8.10
N LEU A 83 -3.49 4.37 -8.39
CA LEU A 83 -3.74 3.77 -9.70
C LEU A 83 -5.23 3.58 -9.97
N GLY A 84 -5.98 3.06 -9.00
CA GLY A 84 -7.41 2.80 -9.14
C GLY A 84 -8.26 4.07 -9.27
N ALA A 85 -7.84 5.16 -8.65
CA ALA A 85 -8.49 6.47 -8.75
C ALA A 85 -8.01 7.30 -9.96
N ASP A 86 -7.16 6.74 -10.82
CA ASP A 86 -6.62 7.37 -12.03
C ASP A 86 -5.87 8.69 -11.75
N PHE A 87 -5.25 8.81 -10.56
CA PHE A 87 -4.42 9.96 -10.23
C PHE A 87 -3.06 9.90 -10.93
N ALA A 88 -2.55 8.70 -11.22
CA ALA A 88 -1.30 8.51 -11.93
C ALA A 88 -1.33 7.23 -12.77
N THR A 89 -0.50 7.19 -13.79
CA THR A 89 -0.39 6.01 -14.65
C THR A 89 0.46 4.93 -13.99
N PRO A 90 0.24 3.63 -14.33
CA PRO A 90 1.10 2.55 -13.88
C PRO A 90 2.57 2.79 -14.13
N GLN A 91 2.96 3.48 -15.20
CA GLN A 91 4.36 3.71 -15.54
C GLN A 91 5.06 4.67 -14.56
N GLN A 92 4.31 5.55 -13.90
CA GLN A 92 4.82 6.56 -12.99
C GLN A 92 4.94 6.06 -11.55
N VAL A 93 4.14 5.08 -11.14
CA VAL A 93 4.03 4.67 -9.73
C VAL A 93 5.02 3.55 -9.40
N LYS A 94 6.08 3.82 -8.65
CA LYS A 94 7.08 2.81 -8.26
C LYS A 94 6.88 2.38 -6.80
N LEU A 95 6.51 1.12 -6.58
CA LEU A 95 6.28 0.56 -5.24
C LEU A 95 7.46 -0.27 -4.77
N VAL A 96 8.05 0.11 -3.63
CA VAL A 96 9.13 -0.65 -2.97
C VAL A 96 8.74 -0.97 -1.54
N THR A 97 8.70 -2.25 -1.20
CA THR A 97 8.29 -2.71 0.13
C THR A 97 9.38 -3.57 0.75
N PHE A 98 9.55 -3.48 2.07
CA PHE A 98 10.54 -4.28 2.81
C PHE A 98 9.83 -5.08 3.91
N GLY A 99 9.86 -6.42 3.83
CA GLY A 99 9.31 -7.30 4.87
C GLY A 99 7.80 -7.13 5.07
N GLN A 100 7.05 -6.95 3.98
CA GLN A 100 5.61 -6.74 4.04
C GLN A 100 4.87 -8.01 4.53
N PRO A 101 3.98 -7.90 5.53
CA PRO A 101 3.11 -9.00 5.90
C PRO A 101 2.01 -9.20 4.84
N ARG A 102 1.40 -10.39 4.80
CA ARG A 102 0.23 -10.68 3.95
C ARG A 102 -0.89 -9.69 4.27
N THR A 103 -1.19 -8.80 3.33
CA THR A 103 -2.02 -7.60 3.53
C THR A 103 -3.44 -7.76 2.99
N GLY A 104 -3.59 -8.56 1.94
CA GLY A 104 -4.85 -8.87 1.30
C GLY A 104 -5.00 -10.37 1.03
N ASP A 105 -6.18 -10.74 0.55
CA ASP A 105 -6.45 -12.07 0.03
C ASP A 105 -5.72 -12.30 -1.31
N ASP A 106 -5.82 -13.53 -1.81
CA ASP A 106 -5.15 -13.91 -3.07
C ASP A 106 -5.73 -13.12 -4.26
N GLU A 107 -7.00 -12.71 -4.19
CA GLU A 107 -7.65 -11.85 -5.19
C GLU A 107 -7.06 -10.43 -5.18
N PHE A 108 -6.92 -9.80 -4.01
CA PHE A 108 -6.24 -8.50 -3.89
C PHE A 108 -4.79 -8.60 -4.36
N SER A 109 -4.09 -9.68 -3.99
CA SER A 109 -2.70 -9.87 -4.41
C SER A 109 -2.59 -10.03 -5.92
N ALA A 110 -3.49 -10.77 -6.57
CA ALA A 110 -3.52 -10.94 -8.02
C ALA A 110 -3.92 -9.67 -8.77
N LEU A 111 -4.90 -8.92 -8.26
CA LEU A 111 -5.30 -7.63 -8.84
C LEU A 111 -4.21 -6.58 -8.68
N GLN A 112 -3.57 -6.57 -7.52
CA GLN A 112 -2.40 -5.75 -7.29
C GLN A 112 -1.30 -6.17 -8.26
N GLU A 113 -0.93 -7.45 -8.34
CA GLU A 113 0.05 -7.95 -9.32
C GLU A 113 -0.32 -7.55 -10.75
N SER A 114 -1.60 -7.57 -11.14
CA SER A 114 -2.06 -7.12 -12.45
C SER A 114 -1.86 -5.61 -12.67
N GLN A 115 -2.19 -4.79 -11.67
CA GLN A 115 -1.93 -3.33 -11.71
C GLN A 115 -0.42 -3.03 -11.73
N PHE A 116 0.38 -3.85 -11.04
CA PHE A 116 1.84 -3.74 -10.95
C PHE A 116 2.59 -4.55 -12.02
N CYS A 117 1.95 -5.34 -12.87
CA CYS A 117 2.61 -6.12 -13.93
C CYS A 117 3.29 -5.21 -14.96
N MET A 118 2.90 -3.93 -14.99
CA MET A 118 3.59 -2.87 -15.74
C MET A 118 4.77 -2.22 -14.97
N LEU A 119 5.11 -2.69 -13.77
CA LEU A 119 6.03 -2.06 -12.81
C LEU A 119 7.03 -3.06 -12.21
N LYS A 120 8.27 -2.61 -11.98
CA LYS A 120 9.23 -3.35 -11.15
C LYS A 120 8.85 -3.23 -9.68
N ARG A 121 8.23 -4.27 -9.13
CA ARG A 121 8.07 -4.44 -7.69
C ARG A 121 9.33 -5.10 -7.13
N GLU A 122 10.03 -4.42 -6.23
CA GLU A 122 11.17 -4.99 -5.49
C GLU A 122 10.79 -5.15 -4.01
N ASN A 123 10.74 -6.42 -3.56
CA ASN A 123 10.57 -6.78 -2.16
C ASN A 123 11.92 -7.18 -1.57
N VAL A 124 12.65 -6.22 -0.99
CA VAL A 124 14.04 -6.43 -0.54
C VAL A 124 14.07 -7.03 0.88
N GLY A 125 13.39 -8.16 1.06
CA GLY A 125 13.28 -8.84 2.34
C GLY A 125 12.83 -10.30 2.28
N ASP A 126 12.63 -10.86 1.09
CA ASP A 126 12.32 -12.28 0.93
C ASP A 126 13.60 -13.12 1.10
N THR A 127 13.93 -13.44 2.34
CA THR A 127 14.53 -14.75 2.62
C THR A 127 13.38 -15.74 2.76
N VAL A 128 13.29 -16.60 1.74
CA VAL A 128 12.43 -17.78 1.51
C VAL A 128 10.94 -17.56 1.24
#